data_AF-A0A9E1B8B6-F1
#
_entry.id   AF-A0A9E1B8B6-F1
#
_cell.length_a   1.000
_cell.length_b   1.000
_cell.length_c   1.000
_cell.angle_alpha   90.00
_cell.angle_beta   90.00
_cell.angle_gamma   90.00
#
_symmetry.space_group_name_H-M   'P 1'
#
loop_
_entity.id
_entity.type
_entity.pdbx_description
1 polymer ?
#
loop_
_entity_poly.entity_id
_entity_poly.type
_entity_poly.pdbx_seq_one_letter_code
_entity_poly.pdbx_strand_id
1 'polypeptide(L)'
;LAKNAIKAIKEANLVVEINAAGFRKPIGEQYPSINLLELIAENDITITFGSDAHAKEDIGKNGEICEQIARNLGYSKCAIFKNRDRELVKF
;
A
#
# COMPACT_ATOMS: atom_id res chain seq x y z
N LEU A 1 -0.38 -14.36 10.68
CA LEU A 1 -0.70 -13.04 10.09
C LEU A 1 -0.87 -12.01 11.21
N ALA A 2 -0.55 -10.74 10.94
CA ALA A 2 -0.42 -9.65 11.92
C ALA A 2 -1.75 -9.05 12.40
N LYS A 3 -2.68 -9.89 12.88
CA LYS A 3 -4.07 -9.50 13.20
C LYS A 3 -4.20 -8.35 14.22
N ASN A 4 -3.38 -8.36 15.28
CA ASN A 4 -3.42 -7.32 16.30
C ASN A 4 -3.01 -5.94 15.74
N ALA A 5 -2.03 -5.91 14.83
CA ALA A 5 -1.61 -4.68 14.17
C ALA A 5 -2.70 -4.15 13.24
N ILE A 6 -3.34 -5.02 12.46
CA ILE A 6 -4.44 -4.66 11.54
C ILE A 6 -5.62 -4.08 12.31
N LYS A 7 -5.99 -4.69 13.44
CA LYS A 7 -7.02 -4.15 14.34
C LYS A 7 -6.66 -2.73 14.81
N ALA A 8 -5.44 -2.55 15.31
CA ALA A 8 -4.98 -1.24 15.78
C ALA A 8 -4.94 -0.18 14.65
N ILE A 9 -4.50 -0.56 13.44
CA ILE A 9 -4.49 0.31 12.26
C ILE A 9 -5.91 0.78 11.93
N LYS A 10 -6.89 -0.14 11.94
CA LYS A 10 -8.29 0.19 11.67
C LYS A 10 -8.87 1.11 12.74
N GLU A 11 -8.66 0.78 14.02
CA GLU A 11 -9.15 1.58 15.16
C GLU A 11 -8.57 3.00 15.15
N ALA A 12 -7.29 3.15 14.77
CA ALA A 12 -6.63 4.44 14.65
C ALA A 12 -6.90 5.15 13.30
N ASN A 13 -7.72 4.57 12.41
CA ASN A 13 -8.04 5.11 11.08
C ASN A 13 -6.79 5.44 10.24
N LEU A 14 -5.76 4.60 10.35
CA LEU A 14 -4.49 4.77 9.65
C LEU A 14 -4.58 4.30 8.19
N VAL A 15 -3.57 4.68 7.41
CA VAL A 15 -3.39 4.27 6.01
C VAL A 15 -2.20 3.32 5.94
N VAL A 16 -2.30 2.26 5.13
CA VAL A 16 -1.20 1.34 4.87
C VAL A 16 -0.56 1.64 3.52
N GLU A 17 0.76 1.73 3.47
CA GLU A 17 1.49 1.86 2.22
C GLU A 17 1.68 0.49 1.55
N ILE A 18 1.33 0.41 0.26
CA ILE A 18 1.82 -0.63 -0.65
C ILE A 18 3.14 -0.13 -1.23
N ASN A 19 4.23 -0.71 -0.75
CA ASN A 19 5.57 -0.29 -1.05
C ASN A 19 6.24 -1.20 -2.08
N ALA A 20 6.57 -0.62 -3.24
CA ALA A 20 7.15 -1.32 -4.38
C ALA A 20 8.64 -1.69 -4.21
N ALA A 21 9.30 -1.23 -3.14
CA ALA A 21 10.72 -1.47 -2.91
C ALA A 21 11.06 -2.92 -2.63
N GLY A 22 10.12 -3.71 -2.11
CA GLY A 22 10.35 -5.12 -1.84
C GLY A 22 10.69 -5.93 -3.11
N PHE A 23 10.17 -5.53 -4.29
CA PHE A 23 10.57 -6.11 -5.58
C PHE A 23 12.06 -5.91 -5.90
N ARG A 24 12.71 -4.89 -5.33
CA ARG A 24 14.16 -4.63 -5.47
C ARG A 24 15.00 -5.32 -4.40
N LYS A 25 14.36 -6.00 -3.44
CA LYS A 25 15.02 -6.78 -2.38
C LYS A 25 14.94 -8.28 -2.73
N PRO A 26 15.76 -9.14 -2.10
CA PRO A 26 15.75 -10.58 -2.38
C PRO A 26 14.39 -11.27 -2.20
N ILE A 27 13.46 -10.66 -1.46
CA ILE A 27 12.10 -11.19 -1.28
C ILE A 27 11.28 -11.19 -2.57
N GLY A 28 11.53 -10.24 -3.49
CA GLY A 28 10.90 -10.23 -4.82
C GLY A 28 9.40 -9.92 -4.85
N GLU A 29 8.83 -9.36 -3.79
CA GLU A 29 7.42 -8.94 -3.70
C GLU A 29 7.29 -7.56 -3.05
N GLN A 30 6.17 -6.87 -3.27
CA GLN A 30 5.84 -5.62 -2.57
C GLN A 30 5.66 -5.84 -1.06
N TYR A 31 5.82 -4.76 -0.29
CA TYR A 31 5.40 -4.76 1.10
C TYR A 31 4.04 -4.09 1.27
N PRO A 32 3.20 -4.58 2.20
CA PRO A 32 3.26 -5.91 2.79
C PRO A 32 2.96 -7.01 1.75
N SER A 33 3.23 -8.27 2.12
CA SER A 33 2.95 -9.42 1.26
C SER A 33 1.47 -9.54 0.90
N ILE A 34 1.16 -10.28 -0.17
CA ILE A 34 -0.22 -10.44 -0.68
C ILE A 34 -1.18 -10.90 0.43
N ASN A 35 -0.82 -11.93 1.21
CA ASN A 35 -1.67 -12.45 2.29
C ASN A 35 -1.99 -11.42 3.38
N LEU A 36 -1.11 -10.43 3.59
CA LEU A 36 -1.39 -9.32 4.50
C LEU A 36 -2.24 -8.25 3.82
N LEU A 37 -2.01 -7.97 2.54
CA LEU A 37 -2.84 -7.05 1.76
C LEU A 37 -4.29 -7.53 1.63
N GLU A 38 -4.52 -8.83 1.47
CA GLU A 38 -5.85 -9.43 1.52
C GLU A 38 -6.53 -9.12 2.85
N LEU A 39 -5.85 -9.36 3.97
CA LEU A 39 -6.39 -9.07 5.30
C LEU A 39 -6.61 -7.57 5.54
N ILE A 40 -5.79 -6.70 4.96
CA ILE A 40 -5.96 -5.25 5.00
C ILE A 40 -7.21 -4.84 4.20
N ALA A 41 -7.43 -5.44 3.03
CA ALA A 41 -8.60 -5.22 2.18
C ALA A 41 -9.89 -5.69 2.85
N GLU A 42 -9.89 -6.89 3.43
CA GLU A 42 -11.01 -7.47 4.19
C GLU A 42 -11.46 -6.59 5.38
N ASN A 43 -10.56 -5.75 5.91
CA ASN A 43 -10.84 -4.84 7.03
C ASN A 43 -11.15 -3.41 6.56
N ASP A 44 -11.33 -3.17 5.25
CA ASP A 44 -11.59 -1.85 4.66
C ASP A 44 -10.57 -0.79 5.12
N ILE A 45 -9.29 -1.16 5.18
CA ILE A 45 -8.20 -0.24 5.54
C ILE A 45 -7.77 0.51 4.28
N THR A 46 -7.66 1.83 4.39
CA THR A 46 -7.25 2.69 3.28
C THR A 46 -5.77 2.46 2.94
N ILE A 47 -5.43 2.50 1.65
CA ILE A 47 -4.07 2.31 1.16
C ILE A 47 -3.47 3.58 0.55
N THR A 48 -2.15 3.64 0.47
CA THR A 48 -1.36 4.58 -0.35
C THR A 48 -0.25 3.81 -1.09
N PHE A 49 0.38 4.42 -2.09
CA PHE A 49 1.50 3.82 -2.83
C PHE A 49 2.82 4.51 -2.50
N GLY A 50 3.90 3.72 -2.46
CA GLY A 50 5.26 4.23 -2.26
C GLY A 50 6.28 3.43 -3.06
N SER A 51 7.27 4.10 -3.65
CA SER A 51 8.39 3.44 -4.35
C SER A 51 9.63 3.23 -3.47
N ASP A 52 9.72 3.98 -2.36
CA ASP A 52 10.90 4.08 -1.49
C ASP A 52 12.19 4.34 -2.29
N ALA A 53 12.09 5.24 -3.27
CA ALA A 53 13.17 5.54 -4.19
C ALA A 53 14.31 6.28 -3.47
N HIS A 54 15.50 5.69 -3.51
CA HIS A 54 16.75 6.29 -3.03
C HIS A 54 17.67 6.72 -4.20
N ALA A 55 17.22 6.49 -5.44
CA ALA A 55 17.83 6.93 -6.69
C ALA A 55 16.73 7.36 -7.66
N LYS A 56 17.07 8.19 -8.66
CA LYS A 56 16.07 8.78 -9.58
C LYS A 56 15.35 7.72 -10.40
N GLU A 57 16.07 6.66 -10.77
CA GLU A 57 15.61 5.57 -11.61
C GLU A 57 14.60 4.66 -10.89
N ASP A 58 14.53 4.76 -9.56
CA ASP A 58 13.59 3.99 -8.74
C ASP A 58 12.27 4.74 -8.49
N ILE A 59 12.17 6.03 -8.87
CA ILE A 59 10.94 6.82 -8.70
C ILE A 59 9.81 6.17 -9.49
N GLY A 60 8.75 5.74 -8.79
CA GLY A 60 7.58 5.10 -9.38
C GLY A 60 7.83 3.69 -9.94
N LYS A 61 9.05 3.15 -9.81
CA LYS A 61 9.41 1.84 -10.33
C LYS A 61 8.56 0.75 -9.68
N ASN A 62 8.02 -0.14 -10.52
CA ASN A 62 7.06 -1.18 -10.16
C ASN A 62 5.70 -0.66 -9.61
N GLY A 63 5.40 0.63 -9.77
CA GLY A 63 4.14 1.24 -9.33
C GLY A 63 2.92 0.61 -10.00
N GLU A 64 2.97 0.40 -11.33
CA GLU A 64 1.89 -0.24 -12.09
C GLU A 64 1.56 -1.67 -11.58
N ILE A 65 2.58 -2.41 -11.13
CA ILE A 65 2.40 -3.74 -10.54
C ILE A 65 1.64 -3.62 -9.21
N CYS A 66 2.03 -2.67 -8.35
CA CYS A 66 1.34 -2.40 -7.09
C CYS A 66 -0.11 -1.93 -7.30
N GLU A 67 -0.36 -1.09 -8.30
CA GLU A 67 -1.72 -0.67 -8.67
C GLU A 67 -2.57 -1.86 -9.12
N GLN A 68 -2.03 -2.74 -9.96
CA GLN A 68 -2.75 -3.93 -10.41
C GLN A 68 -3.08 -4.87 -9.24
N ILE A 69 -2.14 -5.07 -8.31
CA ILE A 69 -2.37 -5.83 -7.07
C ILE A 69 -3.52 -5.20 -6.28
N ALA A 70 -3.50 -3.88 -6.07
CA ALA A 70 -4.54 -3.19 -5.33
C ALA A 70 -5.93 -3.33 -6.01
N ARG A 71 -6.00 -3.22 -7.34
CA ARG A 71 -7.25 -3.43 -8.10
C ARG A 71 -7.79 -4.84 -7.94
N ASN A 72 -6.91 -5.85 -8.00
CA ASN A 72 -7.29 -7.25 -7.81
C ASN A 72 -7.86 -7.51 -6.41
N LEU A 73 -7.43 -6.73 -5.41
CA LEU A 73 -7.93 -6.75 -4.04
C LEU A 73 -9.19 -5.89 -3.83
N GLY A 74 -9.75 -5.30 -4.90
CA GLY A 74 -10.99 -4.52 -4.86
C GLY A 74 -10.82 -3.02 -4.60
N TYR A 75 -9.58 -2.51 -4.52
CA TYR A 75 -9.35 -1.08 -4.38
C TYR A 75 -9.58 -0.34 -5.70
N SER A 76 -10.24 0.82 -5.60
CA SER A 76 -10.43 1.77 -6.72
C SER A 76 -10.03 3.21 -6.35
N LYS A 77 -9.58 3.41 -5.10
CA LYS A 77 -9.13 4.69 -4.56
C LYS A 77 -8.00 4.49 -3.57
N CYS A 78 -7.05 5.41 -3.56
CA CYS A 78 -5.97 5.47 -2.57
C CYS A 78 -5.98 6.83 -1.86
N ALA A 79 -5.33 6.90 -0.72
CA ALA A 79 -5.08 8.13 -0.02
C ALA A 79 -3.88 8.87 -0.62
N ILE A 80 -4.03 10.18 -0.77
CA ILE A 80 -2.92 11.14 -0.84
C ILE A 80 -3.01 12.05 0.38
N PHE A 81 -1.90 12.72 0.68
CA PHE A 81 -1.84 13.67 1.80
C PHE A 81 -1.35 15.03 1.33
N LYS A 82 -2.12 16.06 1.65
CA LYS A 82 -1.79 17.46 1.40
C LYS A 82 -1.88 18.22 2.72
N ASN A 83 -0.78 18.84 3.16
CA ASN A 83 -0.72 19.51 4.46
C ASN A 83 -1.15 18.62 5.65
N ARG A 84 -0.89 17.30 5.56
CA ARG A 84 -1.34 16.25 6.50
C ARG A 84 -2.83 15.93 6.47
N ASP A 85 -3.61 16.60 5.62
CA ASP A 85 -5.00 16.25 5.37
C ASP A 85 -5.06 15.12 4.34
N ARG A 86 -5.88 14.11 4.64
CA ARG A 86 -6.07 12.92 3.80
C ARG A 86 -7.14 13.20 2.75
N GLU A 87 -6.79 13.02 1.48
CA GLU A 87 -7.73 13.06 0.36
C GLU A 87 -7.75 11.69 -0.34
N LEU A 88 -8.91 11.25 -0.83
CA LEU A 88 -9.02 10.01 -1.61
C LEU A 88 -9.09 10.32 -3.09
N VAL A 89 -8.17 9.75 -3.86
CA VAL A 89 -8.13 9.87 -5.33
C VAL A 89 -8.39 8.52 -5.96
N LYS A 90 -9.03 8.53 -7.14
CA LYS A 90 -9.12 7.34 -7.97
C LYS A 90 -7.76 7.12 -8.62
N PHE A 91 -7.32 5.87 -8.65
CA PHE A 91 -6.22 5.43 -9.46
C PHE A 91 -6.77 4.41 -10.44
#